data_AF-A0A947C2C9-F1
#
_entry.id   AF-A0A947C2C9-F1
#
_cell.length_a   1.000
_cell.length_b   1.000
_cell.length_c   1.000
_cell.angle_alpha   90.00
_cell.angle_beta   90.00
_cell.angle_gamma   90.00
#
_symmetry.space_group_name_H-M   'P 1'
#
loop_
_entity.id
_entity.type
_entity.pdbx_description
1 polymer ?
#
loop_
_entity_poly.entity_id
_entity_poly.type
_entity_poly.pdbx_seq_one_letter_code
_entity_poly.pdbx_strand_id
1 'polypeptide(L)' 'MSDVRARVRVLVQRVAEGGEIPIASLRDLGELMLRSELVALSHQLLEGPPEFALRRAMELARSTSAGTRRVLHRPYHS' A
#
# COMPACT_ATOMS: atom_id res chain seq x y z
N MET A 1 0.26 -14.04 0.50
CA MET A 1 -0.26 -13.85 -0.88
C MET A 1 -1.50 -14.69 -1.20
N SER A 2 -1.64 -15.90 -0.67
CA SER A 2 -2.87 -16.70 -0.76
C SER A 2 -4.09 -15.95 -0.21
N ASP A 3 -3.93 -15.32 0.95
CA ASP A 3 -5.05 -14.72 1.69
C ASP A 3 -5.55 -13.44 1.02
N VAL A 4 -4.64 -12.64 0.45
CA VAL A 4 -4.98 -11.48 -0.40
C VAL A 4 -5.80 -11.93 -1.61
N ARG A 5 -5.34 -12.96 -2.33
CA ARG A 5 -6.06 -13.50 -3.49
C ARG A 5 -7.44 -14.02 -3.13
N ALA A 6 -7.57 -14.73 -2.00
CA ALA A 6 -8.85 -15.22 -1.52
C ALA A 6 -9.80 -14.05 -1.22
N ARG A 7 -9.33 -13.01 -0.52
CA ARG A 7 -10.15 -11.84 -0.15
C ARG A 7 -10.57 -11.03 -1.38
N VAL A 8 -9.67 -10.82 -2.34
CA VAL A 8 -9.98 -10.18 -3.63
C VAL A 8 -11.03 -10.99 -4.40
N ARG A 9 -10.89 -12.32 -4.47
CA ARG A 9 -11.85 -13.18 -5.19
C ARG A 9 -13.26 -13.07 -4.62
N VAL A 10 -13.40 -13.03 -3.29
CA VAL A 10 -14.70 -12.84 -2.63
C VAL A 10 -15.33 -11.49 -3.00
N LEU A 11 -14.54 -10.42 -3.01
CA LEU A 11 -15.03 -9.10 -3.41
C LEU A 11 -15.44 -9.03 -4.88
N VAL A 12 -14.62 -9.61 -5.77
CA VAL A 12 -14.91 -9.68 -7.21
C VAL A 12 -16.19 -10.46 -7.47
N GLN A 13 -16.38 -11.60 -6.80
CA GLN A 13 -17.59 -12.40 -6.93
C GLN A 13 -18.83 -11.62 -6.50
N ARG A 14 -18.76 -10.89 -5.38
CA ARG A 14 -19.87 -10.07 -4.90
C ARG A 14 -20.27 -8.98 -5.90
N VAL A 15 -19.29 -8.34 -6.55
CA VAL A 15 -19.55 -7.35 -7.61
C VAL A 15 -20.17 -8.02 -8.84
N ALA A 16 -19.69 -9.20 -9.23
CA ALA A 16 -20.23 -9.94 -10.36
C ALA A 16 -21.70 -10.34 -10.14
N GLU A 17 -22.10 -10.57 -8.89
CA GLU A 17 -23.49 -10.82 -8.47
C GLU A 17 -24.32 -9.53 -8.34
N GLY A 18 -23.75 -8.36 -8.62
CA GLY A 18 -24.41 -7.06 -8.49
C GLY A 18 -24.51 -6.54 -7.05
N GLY A 19 -23.79 -7.17 -6.11
CA GLY A 19 -23.79 -6.80 -4.71
C GLY A 19 -22.89 -5.59 -4.40
N GLU A 20 -23.29 -4.81 -3.40
CA GLU A 20 -22.50 -3.68 -2.90
C GLU A 20 -21.23 -4.15 -2.18
N ILE A 21 -20.14 -3.39 -2.29
CA ILE A 21 -18.93 -3.62 -1.49
C ILE A 21 -18.96 -2.73 -0.25
N PRO A 22 -19.01 -3.31 0.97
CA PRO A 22 -18.86 -2.54 2.19
C PRO A 22 -17.47 -1.89 2.24
N ILE A 23 -17.42 -0.60 2.59
CA ILE A 23 -16.16 0.15 2.77
C ILE A 23 -15.23 -0.55 3.77
N ALA A 24 -15.79 -1.17 4.81
CA ALA A 24 -15.03 -1.97 5.78
C ALA A 24 -14.24 -3.11 5.10
N SER A 25 -14.83 -3.79 4.12
CA SER A 25 -14.14 -4.88 3.41
C SER A 25 -13.01 -4.37 2.50
N LEU A 26 -13.13 -3.15 1.96
CA LEU A 26 -12.04 -2.49 1.22
C LEU A 26 -10.91 -2.06 2.17
N ARG A 27 -11.26 -1.56 3.35
CA ARG A 27 -10.28 -1.20 4.39
C ARG A 27 -9.49 -2.43 4.85
N ASP A 28 -10.18 -3.53 5.14
CA ASP A 28 -9.54 -4.79 5.55
C ASP A 28 -8.61 -5.32 4.46
N LEU A 29 -9.02 -5.23 3.19
CA LEU A 29 -8.19 -5.62 2.06
C LEU A 29 -6.96 -4.73 1.95
N GLY A 30 -7.12 -3.41 2.06
CA GLY A 30 -6.01 -2.45 2.03
C GLY A 30 -4.98 -2.72 3.14
N GLU A 31 -5.44 -2.99 4.36
CA GLU A 31 -4.55 -3.34 5.47
C GLU A 31 -3.81 -4.66 5.21
N LEU A 32 -4.50 -5.69 4.71
CA LEU A 32 -3.88 -6.97 4.37
C LEU A 32 -2.85 -6.83 3.24
N MET A 33 -3.11 -5.97 2.26
CA MET A 33 -2.17 -5.66 1.17
C MET A 33 -0.93 -4.95 1.70
N LEU A 34 -1.09 -3.92 2.54
CA LEU A 34 0.04 -3.20 3.15
C LEU A 34 0.93 -4.13 3.99
N ARG A 35 0.32 -5.00 4.81
CA ARG A 35 1.07 -6.00 5.59
C ARG A 35 1.82 -6.97 4.67
N SER A 36 1.18 -7.43 3.59
CA SER A 36 1.80 -8.35 2.63
C SER A 36 2.97 -7.69 1.88
N GLU A 37 2.84 -6.43 1.51
CA GLU A 37 3.90 -5.66 0.86
C GLU A 37 5.08 -5.43 1.81
N LEU A 38 4.81 -5.13 3.08
CA LEU A 38 5.86 -4.98 4.10
C LEU A 38 6.65 -6.27 4.30
N VAL A 39 5.98 -7.42 4.33
CA VAL A 39 6.64 -8.73 4.39
C VAL A 39 7.50 -8.98 3.14
N ALA A 40 6.95 -8.71 1.95
CA ALA A 40 7.70 -8.88 0.71
C ALA A 40 8.94 -7.97 0.64
N LEU A 41 8.81 -6.71 1.04
CA LEU A 41 9.93 -5.77 1.15
C LEU A 41 10.95 -6.22 2.19
N SER A 42 10.51 -6.77 3.32
CA SER A 42 11.41 -7.30 4.35
C SER A 42 12.25 -8.46 3.81
N HIS A 43 11.64 -9.40 3.08
CA HIS A 43 12.39 -10.45 2.39
C HIS A 43 13.39 -9.89 1.39
N GLN A 44 12.99 -8.92 0.56
CA GLN A 44 13.90 -8.29 -0.40
C GLN A 44 15.07 -7.54 0.26
N LEU A 45 14.86 -6.98 1.46
CA LEU A 45 15.92 -6.33 2.23
C LEU A 45 16.88 -7.34 2.88
N LEU A 46 16.36 -8.49 3.33
CA LEU A 46 17.15 -9.53 4.00
C LEU A 46 17.93 -10.40 3.01
N GLU A 47 17.34 -10.70 1.87
CA GLU A 47 17.88 -11.65 0.88
C GLU A 47 18.48 -10.96 -0.35
N GLY A 48 18.16 -9.68 -0.54
CA GLY A 48 18.63 -8.90 -1.69
C GLY A 48 20.06 -8.40 -1.55
N PRO A 49 20.67 -7.99 -2.67
CA PRO A 49 21.99 -7.37 -2.64
C PRO A 49 21.96 -6.04 -1.86
N PRO A 50 23.02 -5.68 -1.14
CA PRO A 50 23.04 -4.54 -0.21
C PRO A 50 22.67 -3.19 -0.87
N GLU A 51 22.91 -3.06 -2.17
CA GLU A 51 22.54 -1.88 -2.97
C GLU A 51 21.02 -1.68 -3.06
N PHE A 52 20.23 -2.75 -2.90
CA PHE A 52 18.76 -2.67 -2.90
C PHE A 52 18.24 -1.86 -1.71
N ALA A 53 18.75 -2.12 -0.50
CA ALA A 53 18.37 -1.40 0.70
C ALA A 53 18.69 0.09 0.58
N LEU A 54 19.88 0.41 0.06
CA LEU A 54 20.31 1.79 -0.17
C LEU A 54 19.41 2.50 -1.18
N ARG A 55 19.07 1.85 -2.30
CA ARG A 55 18.17 2.43 -3.32
C ARG A 55 16.78 2.72 -2.76
N ARG A 56 16.20 1.80 -1.99
CA ARG A 56 14.88 1.99 -1.37
C ARG A 56 14.88 3.10 -0.31
N ALA A 57 15.95 3.19 0.49
CA ALA A 57 16.10 4.29 1.44
C ALA A 57 16.14 5.67 0.73
N MET A 58 16.86 5.78 -0.38
CA MET A 58 16.91 7.02 -1.18
C MET A 58 15.55 7.39 -1.81
N GLU A 59 14.81 6.40 -2.33
CA GLU A 59 13.45 6.60 -2.89
C GLU A 59 12.45 7.09 -1.83
N LEU A 60 12.51 6.52 -0.63
CA LEU A 60 11.67 6.93 0.50
C LEU A 60 12.00 8.34 0.97
N ALA A 61 13.28 8.69 1.10
CA ALA A 61 13.73 10.03 1.47
C ALA A 61 13.27 11.10 0.46
N ARG A 62 13.31 10.77 -0.84
CA ARG A 62 12.81 11.66 -1.90
C ARG A 62 11.30 11.86 -1.79
N SER A 63 10.54 10.79 -1.56
CA SER A 63 9.08 10.83 -1.43
C SER A 63 8.62 11.63 -0.20
N THR A 64 9.33 11.53 0.93
CA THR A 64 9.06 12.33 2.13
C THR A 64 9.38 13.80 1.90
N SER A 65 10.48 14.13 1.22
CA SER A 65 10.81 15.54 0.90
C SER A 65 9.79 16.22 -0.03
N ALA A 66 9.18 15.46 -0.95
CA ALA A 66 8.15 15.95 -1.87
C ALA A 66 6.77 16.09 -1.20
N GLY A 67 6.43 15.20 -0.25
CA GLY A 67 5.20 15.25 0.53
C GLY A 67 5.16 16.42 1.52
N THR A 68 6.27 16.67 2.24
CA THR A 68 6.36 17.79 3.21
C THR A 68 6.19 19.15 2.54
N ARG A 69 6.57 19.28 1.25
CA ARG A 69 6.43 20.53 0.49
C ARG A 69 4.98 20.84 0.08
N ARG A 70 4.10 19.83 -0.02
CA ARG A 70 2.68 20.03 -0.41
C ARG A 70 1.77 20.37 0.78
N VAL A 71 2.11 19.95 1.99
CA VAL A 71 1.25 20.19 3.18
C VAL A 71 1.38 21.63 3.70
N LEU A 72 2.52 22.29 3.47
CA LEU A 72 2.78 23.64 3.96
C LEU A 72 2.21 24.77 3.07
N HIS A 73 1.62 24.45 1.91
CA HIS A 73 1.21 25.46 0.91
C HIS A 73 -0.29 25.41 0.58
N ARG A 74 -1.15 25.17 1.58
CA ARG A 74 -2.59 25.38 1.44
C ARG A 74 -2.94 26.77 1.98
N PRO A 75 -3.12 27.81 1.13
CA PRO A 75 -3.62 29.08 1.62
C PRO A 75 -5.07 28.87 2.07
N TYR A 76 -5.33 29.14 3.34
CA TYR A 76 -6.69 29.29 3.84
C TYR A 76 -7.26 30.57 3.22
N HIS A 77 -8.10 30.43 2.20
CA HIS A 77 -9.01 31.50 1.79
C HIS A 77 -10.38 31.18 2.40
N SER A 78 -10.79 32.01 3.35
CA SER A 78 -12.16 32.14 3.86
C SER A 78 -13.01 32.93 2.88
#